data_AF-A0A2V2C8G3-F1
#
_entry.id   AF-A0A2V2C8G3-F1
#
_cell.length_a   1.000
_cell.length_b   1.000
_cell.length_c   1.000
_cell.angle_alpha   90.00
_cell.angle_beta   90.00
_cell.angle_gamma   90.00
#
_symmetry.space_group_name_H-M   'P 1'
#
loop_
_entity.id
_entity.type
_entity.pdbx_description
1 polymer ?
#
loop_
_entity_poly.entity_id
_entity_poly.type
_entity_poly.pdbx_seq_one_letter_code
_entity_poly.pdbx_strand_id
1 'polypeptide(L)'
;MKKTIVLLLTLLLCLFFAACGQAETVTSPAESTVPESAAPEAQEGGSPEAGVIVEADPAGAEEAEKLAAILESIDQNAAPGTAGGSLRAAGEAAKLLDWAAQTGMSAEDARSATVGWMSPKGNDAQTVFAEKLASVDEACAQLKGENAQGLLEDAGCTGSAYPWNEQAYVIAEAIMAAAGLR
;
A
#
# COMPACT_ATOMS: atom_id res chain seq x y z
N MET A 1 -12.42 38.87 -24.75
CA MET A 1 -13.45 38.12 -23.99
C MET A 1 -12.94 36.81 -23.39
N LYS A 2 -12.10 36.00 -24.06
CA LYS A 2 -11.54 34.76 -23.46
C LYS A 2 -10.58 35.00 -22.29
N LYS A 3 -9.72 36.03 -22.39
CA LYS A 3 -8.72 36.36 -21.35
C LYS A 3 -9.36 36.91 -20.07
N THR A 4 -10.48 37.63 -20.19
CA THR A 4 -11.26 38.15 -19.05
C THR A 4 -12.07 37.06 -18.35
N ILE A 5 -12.50 36.02 -19.06
CA ILE A 5 -13.20 34.86 -18.48
C ILE A 5 -12.24 34.00 -17.65
N VAL A 6 -11.02 33.77 -18.15
CA VAL A 6 -9.99 33.02 -17.40
C VAL A 6 -9.59 33.76 -16.12
N LEU A 7 -9.49 35.09 -16.17
CA LEU A 7 -9.08 35.92 -15.04
C LEU A 7 -10.20 36.05 -13.97
N LEU A 8 -11.47 35.96 -14.37
CA LEU A 8 -12.62 35.90 -13.46
C LEU A 8 -12.78 34.51 -12.81
N LEU A 9 -12.45 33.43 -13.52
CA LEU A 9 -12.52 32.07 -12.99
C LEU A 9 -11.42 31.78 -11.96
N THR A 10 -10.20 32.30 -12.17
CA THR A 10 -9.10 32.15 -11.21
C THR A 10 -9.28 32.97 -9.94
N LEU A 11 -9.94 34.13 -10.01
CA LEU A 11 -10.25 34.95 -8.83
C LEU A 11 -11.33 34.32 -7.93
N LEU A 12 -12.29 33.59 -8.52
CA LEU A 12 -13.37 32.92 -7.78
C LEU A 12 -12.88 31.70 -6.98
N LEU A 13 -11.82 31.03 -7.44
CA LEU A 13 -11.28 29.82 -6.80
C LEU A 13 -10.46 30.14 -5.53
N CYS A 14 -9.96 31.38 -5.38
CA CYS A 14 -9.14 31.79 -4.23
C CYS A 14 -9.94 32.15 -2.97
N LEU A 15 -11.28 32.16 -3.01
CA LEU A 15 -12.13 32.62 -1.90
C LEU A 15 -12.65 31.53 -0.95
N PHE A 16 -12.24 30.27 -1.12
CA PHE A 16 -12.76 29.14 -0.31
C PHE A 16 -11.88 28.67 0.85
N PHE A 17 -10.77 29.34 1.15
CA PHE A 17 -10.00 29.10 2.39
C PHE A 17 -10.37 30.09 3.49
N ALA A 18 -11.51 29.86 4.16
CA ALA A 18 -11.79 30.41 5.49
C ALA A 18 -13.03 29.74 6.10
N ALA A 19 -12.85 28.64 6.83
CA ALA A 19 -13.83 28.20 7.82
C ALA A 19 -13.12 27.54 9.01
N CYS A 20 -12.84 28.41 9.99
CA CYS A 20 -12.76 28.23 11.43
C CYS A 20 -12.34 26.86 12.01
N GLY A 21 -11.17 26.85 12.65
CA GLY A 21 -11.02 26.11 13.90
C GLY A 21 -11.89 26.71 15.02
N GLN A 22 -12.13 25.93 16.07
CA GLN A 22 -12.01 26.30 17.48
C GLN A 22 -11.87 25.01 18.32
N ALA A 23 -11.07 25.13 19.37
CA ALA A 23 -10.98 24.21 20.50
C ALA A 23 -12.32 24.12 21.25
N GLU A 24 -12.45 23.16 22.19
CA GLU A 24 -12.76 23.40 23.62
C GLU A 24 -12.97 22.05 24.35
N THR A 25 -12.04 21.77 25.27
CA THR A 25 -12.22 21.30 26.66
C THR A 25 -13.33 20.31 27.06
N VAL A 26 -12.87 19.16 27.58
CA VAL A 26 -13.15 18.55 28.91
C VAL A 26 -14.43 19.00 29.64
N THR A 27 -15.30 18.04 30.02
CA THR A 27 -15.87 17.87 31.39
C THR A 27 -16.77 16.61 31.46
N SER A 28 -16.27 15.60 32.16
CA SER A 28 -17.02 14.62 33.00
C SER A 28 -17.43 15.36 34.31
N PRO A 29 -18.41 14.97 35.17
CA PRO A 29 -18.68 13.60 35.65
C PRO A 29 -20.16 13.29 35.98
N ALA A 30 -20.52 12.02 36.21
CA ALA A 30 -20.75 11.37 37.52
C ALA A 30 -22.05 10.54 37.32
N GLU A 31 -22.38 9.42 37.96
CA GLU A 31 -21.81 8.56 39.00
C GLU A 31 -22.90 7.48 39.20
N SER A 32 -22.54 6.21 39.37
CA SER A 32 -23.29 5.27 40.24
C SER A 32 -22.46 4.00 40.51
N THR A 33 -21.65 4.11 41.56
CA THR A 33 -21.56 3.15 42.68
C THR A 33 -21.01 1.73 42.45
N VAL A 34 -19.78 1.56 42.95
CA VAL A 34 -19.05 0.33 43.37
C VAL A 34 -19.63 -0.17 44.72
N PRO A 35 -19.41 -1.42 45.22
CA PRO A 35 -18.14 -1.83 45.86
C PRO A 35 -17.73 -3.31 45.56
N GLU A 36 -16.46 -3.59 45.28
CA GLU A 36 -15.42 -4.04 46.22
C GLU A 36 -15.36 -5.57 46.43
N SER A 37 -14.24 -6.19 46.01
CA SER A 37 -13.58 -7.22 46.83
C SER A 37 -12.15 -7.50 46.36
N ALA A 38 -11.21 -7.16 47.24
CA ALA A 38 -9.91 -7.81 47.53
C ALA A 38 -8.78 -7.86 46.46
N ALA A 39 -7.78 -7.02 46.66
CA ALA A 39 -6.34 -7.32 46.51
C ALA A 39 -5.76 -7.74 47.89
N PRO A 40 -4.47 -8.12 48.10
CA PRO A 40 -3.25 -8.07 47.25
C PRO A 40 -2.50 -9.44 47.25
N GLU A 41 -1.31 -9.73 46.70
CA GLU A 41 0.00 -9.08 46.61
C GLU A 41 0.85 -9.66 45.44
N ALA A 42 1.94 -8.96 45.16
CA ALA A 42 2.93 -9.11 44.09
C ALA A 42 3.82 -10.37 44.15
N GLN A 43 4.38 -10.74 43.00
CA GLN A 43 5.82 -10.94 42.72
C GLN A 43 5.96 -11.51 41.28
N GLU A 44 6.60 -10.80 40.35
CA GLU A 44 8.05 -10.78 40.07
C GLU A 44 8.47 -11.91 39.12
N GLY A 45 9.08 -11.53 37.99
CA GLY A 45 9.97 -12.39 37.21
C GLY A 45 9.38 -12.94 35.91
N GLY A 46 9.94 -12.50 34.77
CA GLY A 46 9.71 -13.16 33.49
C GLY A 46 9.91 -12.28 32.26
N SER A 47 11.16 -11.91 31.99
CA SER A 47 11.63 -11.40 30.69
C SER A 47 11.42 -12.45 29.57
N PRO A 48 11.60 -12.05 28.29
CA PRO A 48 10.66 -12.30 27.21
C PRO A 48 10.53 -13.79 26.84
N GLU A 49 9.32 -14.23 26.48
CA GLU A 49 9.18 -15.51 25.79
C GLU A 49 9.85 -15.40 24.42
N ALA A 50 11.04 -15.98 24.38
CA ALA A 50 11.67 -16.66 23.26
C ALA A 50 11.18 -16.21 21.88
N GLY A 51 12.04 -15.45 21.20
CA GLY A 51 11.99 -15.37 19.75
C GLY A 51 11.89 -16.78 19.21
N VAL A 52 10.73 -17.10 18.63
CA VAL A 52 10.61 -18.18 17.68
C VAL A 52 11.60 -17.80 16.59
N ILE A 53 12.79 -18.38 16.63
CA ILE A 53 13.60 -18.56 15.44
C ILE A 53 12.78 -19.50 14.56
N VAL A 54 11.85 -18.92 13.80
CA VAL A 54 11.32 -19.56 12.61
C VAL A 54 12.56 -19.71 11.75
N GLU A 55 13.11 -20.92 11.69
CA GLU A 55 14.07 -21.28 10.65
C GLU A 55 13.45 -20.81 9.35
N ALA A 56 14.04 -19.79 8.73
CA ALA A 56 13.49 -19.20 7.53
C ALA A 56 13.47 -20.29 6.47
N ASP A 57 12.28 -20.65 6.02
CA ASP A 57 12.13 -21.57 4.89
C ASP A 57 12.92 -20.99 3.72
N PRO A 58 13.95 -21.70 3.20
CA PRO A 58 14.80 -21.17 2.15
C PRO A 58 14.01 -20.80 0.88
N ALA A 59 12.88 -21.47 0.60
CA ALA A 59 12.00 -21.12 -0.50
C ALA A 59 11.28 -19.77 -0.25
N GLY A 60 10.80 -19.53 0.97
CA GLY A 60 10.24 -18.24 1.36
C GLY A 60 11.22 -17.07 1.26
N ALA A 61 12.51 -17.30 1.56
CA ALA A 61 13.54 -16.28 1.41
C ALA A 61 13.80 -15.89 -0.06
N GLU A 62 13.83 -16.87 -0.97
CA GLU A 62 13.98 -16.62 -2.41
C GLU A 62 12.79 -15.81 -2.97
N GLU A 63 11.57 -16.16 -2.58
CA GLU A 63 10.36 -15.44 -3.01
C GLU A 63 10.33 -14.01 -2.46
N ALA A 64 10.82 -13.78 -1.23
CA ALA A 64 10.95 -12.44 -0.67
C ALA A 64 11.98 -11.58 -1.43
N GLU A 65 13.07 -12.17 -1.92
CA GLU A 65 14.05 -11.48 -2.77
C GLU A 65 13.45 -11.10 -4.13
N LYS A 66 12.70 -12.01 -4.76
CA LYS A 66 11.98 -11.72 -6.01
C LYS A 66 10.97 -10.58 -5.82
N LEU A 67 10.19 -10.62 -4.74
CA LEU A 67 9.28 -9.53 -4.40
C LEU A 67 10.04 -8.22 -4.19
N ALA A 68 11.14 -8.22 -3.45
CA ALA A 68 11.97 -7.03 -3.24
C ALA A 68 12.47 -6.43 -4.57
N ALA A 69 12.83 -7.26 -5.54
CA ALA A 69 13.23 -6.81 -6.87
C ALA A 69 12.07 -6.16 -7.65
N ILE A 70 10.84 -6.67 -7.50
CA ILE A 70 9.64 -6.07 -8.09
C ILE A 70 9.31 -4.74 -7.42
N LEU A 71 9.35 -4.66 -6.09
CA LEU A 71 9.14 -3.41 -5.35
C LEU A 71 10.16 -2.34 -5.74
N GLU A 72 11.43 -2.73 -5.93
CA GLU A 72 12.46 -1.83 -6.46
C GLU A 72 12.16 -1.42 -7.90
N SER A 73 11.69 -2.34 -8.76
CA SER A 73 11.28 -2.01 -10.13
C SER A 73 10.15 -0.96 -10.15
N ILE A 74 9.16 -1.12 -9.27
CA ILE A 74 8.08 -0.14 -9.08
C ILE A 74 8.66 1.20 -8.63
N ASP A 75 9.56 1.21 -7.63
CA ASP A 75 10.17 2.44 -7.15
C ASP A 75 10.97 3.16 -8.24
N GLN A 76 11.63 2.44 -9.16
CA GLN A 76 12.40 3.08 -10.23
C GLN A 76 11.56 3.50 -11.44
N ASN A 77 10.50 2.76 -11.77
CA ASN A 77 9.81 2.89 -13.06
C ASN A 77 8.43 3.52 -12.98
N ALA A 78 7.71 3.35 -11.87
CA ALA A 78 6.41 3.97 -11.71
C ALA A 78 6.59 5.48 -11.56
N ALA A 79 5.91 6.23 -12.42
CA ALA A 79 6.05 7.67 -12.53
C ALA A 79 4.67 8.33 -12.61
N PRO A 80 3.92 8.35 -11.48
CA PRO A 80 2.57 8.91 -11.45
C PRO A 80 2.56 10.36 -11.93
N GLY A 81 1.51 10.74 -12.67
CA GLY A 81 1.35 12.10 -13.21
C GLY A 81 2.24 12.45 -14.41
N THR A 82 3.05 11.52 -14.92
CA THR A 82 3.89 11.73 -16.10
C THR A 82 3.27 11.17 -17.38
N ALA A 83 3.69 11.68 -18.54
CA ALA A 83 3.31 11.11 -19.82
C ALA A 83 3.78 9.64 -19.94
N GLY A 84 2.84 8.74 -20.21
CA GLY A 84 3.08 7.29 -20.21
C GLY A 84 3.22 6.67 -18.82
N GLY A 85 3.00 7.42 -17.74
CA GLY A 85 3.07 6.89 -16.36
C GLY A 85 2.07 5.76 -16.12
N SER A 86 0.86 5.85 -16.68
CA SER A 86 -0.16 4.81 -16.59
C SER A 86 0.25 3.50 -17.27
N LEU A 87 0.86 3.56 -18.46
CA LEU A 87 1.36 2.37 -19.16
C LEU A 87 2.55 1.74 -18.43
N ARG A 88 3.43 2.55 -17.83
CA ARG A 88 4.50 2.04 -16.95
C ARG A 88 3.92 1.33 -15.74
N ALA A 89 2.92 1.91 -15.09
CA ALA A 89 2.23 1.29 -13.96
C ALA A 89 1.53 -0.03 -14.36
N ALA A 90 0.93 -0.10 -15.55
CA ALA A 90 0.38 -1.34 -16.09
C ALA A 90 1.45 -2.41 -16.31
N GLY A 91 2.64 -2.03 -16.79
CA GLY A 91 3.76 -2.95 -16.93
C GLY A 91 4.27 -3.48 -15.58
N GLU A 92 4.38 -2.61 -14.57
CA GLU A 92 4.76 -3.05 -13.22
C GLU A 92 3.67 -3.90 -12.54
N ALA A 93 2.40 -3.57 -12.76
CA ALA A 93 1.27 -4.38 -12.29
C ALA A 93 1.29 -5.79 -12.89
N ALA A 94 1.57 -5.91 -14.19
CA ALA A 94 1.70 -7.20 -14.85
C ALA A 94 2.83 -8.04 -14.25
N LYS A 95 4.02 -7.46 -14.01
CA LYS A 95 5.14 -8.15 -13.33
C LYS A 95 4.76 -8.64 -11.93
N LEU A 96 4.09 -7.78 -11.16
CA LEU A 96 3.65 -8.10 -9.80
C LEU A 96 2.66 -9.27 -9.81
N LEU A 97 1.67 -9.23 -10.71
CA LEU A 97 0.67 -10.29 -10.84
C LEU A 97 1.25 -11.59 -11.41
N ASP A 98 2.22 -11.51 -12.34
CA ASP A 98 2.96 -12.67 -12.85
C ASP A 98 3.70 -13.39 -11.74
N TRP A 99 4.42 -12.64 -10.90
CA TRP A 99 5.08 -13.20 -9.73
C TRP A 99 4.06 -13.77 -8.75
N ALA A 100 3.01 -13.01 -8.41
CA ALA A 100 2.00 -13.44 -7.44
C ALA A 100 1.21 -14.68 -7.90
N ALA A 101 1.08 -14.92 -9.20
CA ALA A 101 0.44 -16.12 -9.75
C ALA A 101 1.32 -17.38 -9.68
N GLN A 102 2.64 -17.21 -9.55
CA GLN A 102 3.62 -18.29 -9.56
C GLN A 102 4.29 -18.52 -8.21
N THR A 103 4.20 -17.54 -7.30
CA THR A 103 4.82 -17.63 -5.99
C THR A 103 4.14 -18.67 -5.10
N GLY A 104 4.93 -19.32 -4.25
CA GLY A 104 4.42 -20.14 -3.15
C GLY A 104 4.12 -19.34 -1.88
N MET A 105 4.38 -18.02 -1.90
CA MET A 105 4.23 -17.13 -0.75
C MET A 105 2.76 -16.81 -0.46
N SER A 106 2.39 -16.81 0.83
CA SER A 106 1.05 -16.38 1.26
C SER A 106 0.88 -14.86 1.15
N ALA A 107 -0.37 -14.38 1.19
CA ALA A 107 -0.64 -12.94 1.17
C ALA A 107 -0.07 -12.24 2.42
N GLU A 108 -0.13 -12.89 3.59
CA GLU A 108 0.42 -12.41 4.84
C GLU A 108 1.96 -12.34 4.81
N ASP A 109 2.62 -13.35 4.25
CA ASP A 109 4.08 -13.36 4.10
C ASP A 109 4.53 -12.28 3.12
N ALA A 110 3.82 -12.09 1.99
CA ALA A 110 4.10 -11.04 1.02
C ALA A 110 3.92 -9.64 1.63
N ARG A 111 2.88 -9.45 2.44
CA ARG A 111 2.68 -8.23 3.23
C ARG A 111 3.85 -7.98 4.17
N SER A 112 4.25 -9.00 4.94
CA SER A 112 5.36 -8.90 5.90
C SER A 112 6.68 -8.58 5.21
N ALA A 113 6.98 -9.24 4.08
CA ALA A 113 8.16 -8.97 3.26
C ALA A 113 8.16 -7.54 2.69
N THR A 114 7.01 -7.03 2.26
CA THR A 114 6.87 -5.64 1.78
C THR A 114 7.13 -4.64 2.91
N VAL A 115 6.58 -4.86 4.11
CA VAL A 115 6.87 -4.03 5.28
C VAL A 115 8.37 -4.06 5.61
N GLY A 116 8.99 -5.25 5.58
CA GLY A 116 10.42 -5.41 5.80
C GLY A 116 11.27 -4.66 4.79
N TRP A 117 10.88 -4.64 3.51
CA TRP A 117 11.56 -3.90 2.45
C TRP A 117 11.39 -2.38 2.58
N MET A 118 10.22 -1.90 3.01
CA MET A 118 9.95 -0.47 3.21
C MET A 118 10.57 0.09 4.49
N SER A 119 10.66 -0.70 5.56
CA SER A 119 11.04 -0.25 6.91
C SER A 119 12.38 0.50 6.98
N PRO A 120 13.45 0.11 6.26
CA PRO A 120 14.72 0.84 6.27
C PRO A 120 14.66 2.20 5.57
N LYS A 121 13.62 2.47 4.78
CA LYS A 121 13.46 3.75 4.06
C LYS A 121 12.95 4.82 5.02
N GLY A 122 13.35 6.08 4.80
CA GLY A 122 12.80 7.21 5.54
C GLY A 122 11.34 7.51 5.17
N ASN A 123 10.61 8.21 6.04
CA ASN A 123 9.17 8.50 5.86
C ASN A 123 8.84 9.15 4.51
N ASP A 124 9.66 10.10 4.05
CA ASP A 124 9.44 10.76 2.76
C ASP A 124 9.57 9.78 1.59
N ALA A 125 10.56 8.89 1.64
CA ALA A 125 10.76 7.85 0.63
C ALA A 125 9.63 6.81 0.66
N GLN A 126 9.15 6.44 1.86
CA GLN A 126 7.98 5.57 1.99
C GLN A 126 6.71 6.21 1.41
N THR A 127 6.53 7.52 1.61
CA THR A 127 5.40 8.28 1.06
C THR A 127 5.45 8.31 -0.47
N VAL A 128 6.62 8.63 -1.05
CA VAL A 128 6.81 8.62 -2.51
C VAL A 128 6.59 7.22 -3.09
N PHE A 129 7.07 6.19 -2.41
CA PHE A 129 6.82 4.81 -2.84
C PHE A 129 5.33 4.45 -2.79
N ALA A 130 4.60 4.86 -1.76
CA ALA A 130 3.17 4.63 -1.66
C ALA A 130 2.38 5.29 -2.80
N GLU A 131 2.76 6.50 -3.24
CA GLU A 131 2.16 7.16 -4.41
C GLU A 131 2.40 6.38 -5.71
N LYS A 132 3.62 5.85 -5.89
CA LYS A 132 3.97 4.98 -7.03
C LYS A 132 3.16 3.68 -7.00
N LEU A 133 3.09 3.05 -5.82
CA LEU A 133 2.36 1.81 -5.63
C LEU A 133 0.84 2.00 -5.82
N ALA A 134 0.29 3.16 -5.46
CA ALA A 134 -1.11 3.50 -5.73
C ALA A 134 -1.41 3.54 -7.24
N SER A 135 -0.49 4.02 -8.07
CA SER A 135 -0.65 3.96 -9.53
C SER A 135 -0.61 2.53 -10.06
N VAL A 136 0.21 1.67 -9.47
CA VAL A 136 0.26 0.23 -9.80
C VAL A 136 -1.03 -0.46 -9.35
N ASP A 137 -1.57 -0.08 -8.19
CA ASP A 137 -2.84 -0.59 -7.69
C ASP A 137 -4.01 -0.28 -8.63
N GLU A 138 -4.09 0.97 -9.09
CA GLU A 138 -5.08 1.37 -10.09
C GLU A 138 -4.92 0.55 -11.39
N ALA A 139 -3.70 0.25 -11.80
CA ALA A 139 -3.45 -0.60 -12.96
C ALA A 139 -3.85 -2.06 -12.72
N CYS A 140 -3.58 -2.63 -11.54
CA CYS A 140 -4.10 -3.94 -11.14
C CYS A 140 -5.63 -4.00 -11.23
N ALA A 141 -6.33 -2.95 -10.78
CA ALA A 141 -7.78 -2.85 -10.90
C ALA A 141 -8.25 -2.81 -12.37
N GLN A 142 -7.55 -2.05 -13.23
CA GLN A 142 -7.85 -2.00 -14.67
C GLN A 142 -7.62 -3.36 -15.37
N LEU A 143 -6.62 -4.13 -14.92
CA LEU A 143 -6.31 -5.46 -15.45
C LEU A 143 -7.32 -6.55 -15.05
N LYS A 144 -8.22 -6.27 -14.09
CA LYS A 144 -9.42 -7.08 -13.83
C LYS A 144 -10.56 -6.77 -14.83
N GLY A 145 -10.47 -5.67 -15.57
CA GLY A 145 -11.51 -5.17 -16.46
C GLY A 145 -11.50 -5.80 -17.86
N GLU A 146 -12.53 -5.48 -18.65
CA GLU A 146 -12.76 -6.06 -19.98
C GLU A 146 -11.68 -5.70 -21.01
N ASN A 147 -10.96 -4.58 -20.81
CA ASN A 147 -9.89 -4.12 -21.72
C ASN A 147 -8.47 -4.51 -21.26
N ALA A 148 -8.33 -5.48 -20.34
CA ALA A 148 -7.03 -5.85 -19.79
C ALA A 148 -6.02 -6.28 -20.88
N GLN A 149 -6.46 -7.05 -21.89
CA GLN A 149 -5.57 -7.47 -22.99
C GLN A 149 -5.02 -6.29 -23.79
N GLY A 150 -5.87 -5.33 -24.16
CA GLY A 150 -5.43 -4.13 -24.88
C GLY A 150 -4.46 -3.28 -24.05
N LEU A 151 -4.73 -3.15 -22.75
CA LEU A 151 -3.82 -2.46 -21.83
C LEU A 151 -2.45 -3.16 -21.74
N LEU A 152 -2.43 -4.49 -21.71
CA LEU A 152 -1.19 -5.27 -21.70
C LEU A 152 -0.44 -5.17 -23.03
N GLU A 153 -1.12 -5.14 -24.16
CA GLU A 153 -0.51 -4.90 -25.47
C GLU A 153 0.15 -3.52 -25.53
N ASP A 154 -0.55 -2.47 -25.10
CA ASP A 154 -0.03 -1.10 -25.07
C ASP A 154 1.16 -0.95 -24.11
N ALA A 155 1.16 -1.70 -23.01
CA ALA A 155 2.28 -1.76 -22.06
C ALA A 155 3.44 -2.65 -22.54
N GLY A 156 3.29 -3.39 -23.64
CA GLY A 156 4.29 -4.35 -24.13
C GLY A 156 4.40 -5.64 -23.30
N CYS A 157 3.35 -5.99 -22.55
CA CYS A 157 3.28 -7.10 -21.60
C CYS A 157 2.49 -8.31 -22.12
N THR A 158 2.54 -8.57 -23.43
CA THR A 158 1.82 -9.68 -24.08
C THR A 158 2.31 -11.08 -23.68
N GLY A 159 3.51 -11.17 -23.07
CA GLY A 159 4.08 -12.41 -22.53
C GLY A 159 3.73 -12.69 -21.07
N SER A 160 2.84 -11.90 -20.47
CA SER A 160 2.38 -12.12 -19.09
C SER A 160 1.55 -13.40 -18.94
N ALA A 161 1.39 -13.86 -17.71
CA ALA A 161 0.56 -15.00 -17.33
C ALA A 161 -0.96 -14.68 -17.35
N TYR A 162 -1.37 -13.57 -17.95
CA TYR A 162 -2.78 -13.18 -18.07
C TYR A 162 -3.60 -14.27 -18.78
N PRO A 163 -4.83 -14.60 -18.31
CA PRO A 163 -5.48 -14.03 -17.13
C PRO A 163 -4.94 -14.62 -15.82
N TRP A 164 -4.61 -13.74 -14.88
CA TRP A 164 -4.18 -14.14 -13.54
C TRP A 164 -5.35 -14.65 -12.69
N ASN A 165 -5.06 -15.59 -11.80
CA ASN A 165 -6.03 -16.12 -10.84
C ASN A 165 -6.35 -15.11 -9.72
N GLU A 166 -7.44 -15.34 -8.99
CA GLU A 166 -7.85 -14.45 -7.89
C GLU A 166 -6.81 -14.36 -6.77
N GLN A 167 -6.10 -15.46 -6.49
CA GLN A 167 -5.05 -15.50 -5.48
C GLN A 167 -3.91 -14.50 -5.76
N ALA A 168 -3.53 -14.33 -7.03
CA ALA A 168 -2.52 -13.36 -7.43
C ALA A 168 -2.95 -11.93 -7.08
N TYR A 169 -4.23 -11.61 -7.28
CA TYR A 169 -4.78 -10.31 -6.89
C TYR A 169 -4.88 -10.15 -5.38
N VAL A 170 -5.22 -11.19 -4.62
CA VAL A 170 -5.23 -11.16 -3.15
C VAL A 170 -3.83 -10.88 -2.59
N ILE A 171 -2.79 -11.50 -3.16
CA ILE A 171 -1.40 -11.25 -2.77
C ILE A 171 -1.01 -9.80 -3.11
N ALA A 172 -1.33 -9.34 -4.33
CA ALA A 172 -1.07 -7.95 -4.73
C ALA A 172 -1.77 -6.95 -3.79
N GLU A 173 -3.03 -7.19 -3.42
CA GLU A 173 -3.79 -6.36 -2.48
C GLU A 173 -3.15 -6.32 -1.08
N ALA A 174 -2.61 -7.44 -0.60
CA ALA A 174 -1.89 -7.49 0.67
C ALA A 174 -0.59 -6.66 0.63
N ILE A 175 0.10 -6.64 -0.52
CA ILE A 175 1.25 -5.77 -0.78
C ILE A 175 0.82 -4.30 -0.78
N MET A 176 -0.31 -3.95 -1.41
CA MET A 176 -0.86 -2.58 -1.37
C MET A 176 -1.19 -2.15 0.06
N ALA A 177 -1.78 -3.05 0.86
CA ALA A 177 -2.11 -2.80 2.26
C ALA A 177 -0.84 -2.60 3.13
N ALA A 178 0.28 -3.22 2.78
CA ALA A 178 1.56 -2.99 3.47
C ALA A 178 2.04 -1.54 3.36
N ALA A 179 1.74 -0.86 2.25
CA ALA A 179 2.06 0.55 2.04
C ALA A 179 0.96 1.52 2.57
N GLY A 180 -0.06 1.00 3.25
CA GLY A 180 -1.15 1.81 3.81
C GLY A 180 -2.20 2.26 2.80
N LEU A 181 -2.31 1.60 1.64
CA LEU A 181 -3.31 1.93 0.62
C LEU A 181 -4.71 1.37 0.93
N ARG A 182 -4.82 0.46 1.91
CA ARG A 182 -6.06 -0.23 2.31
C ARG A 182 -6.11 -0.52 3.81
#